data_AF-A0AAN6U3W8-F1
#
_entry.id   AF-A0AAN6U3W8-F1
#
_cell.length_a   1.000
_cell.length_b   1.000
_cell.length_c   1.000
_cell.angle_alpha   90.00
_cell.angle_beta   90.00
_cell.angle_gamma   90.00
#
_symmetry.space_group_name_H-M   'P 1'
#
loop_
_entity.id
_entity.type
_entity.pdbx_description
1 polymer ?
#
loop_
_entity_poly.entity_id
_entity_poly.type
_entity_poly.pdbx_seq_one_letter_code
_entity_poly.pdbx_strand_id
1 'polypeptide(L)'
;MRSVSLIVLILQAAVPIFAAPAPADTVASNPEDALKQLQALADAASEQAKQDVSSNTVAARAANGCTLSNLQVRREWGTLSASEKKSYINAVKCLMSKPGKTPTSMAPGVKNRFDDFVAVHINQTMEIHYTGSFLSWHRYFTWLYEKALQTECGYKGTQPYWNWGFSALTGLESSPIFDGSDTSMSGNGAAIPNQPDILIGTNNGLPPIVLPPGTGGGCVTSGPFKNMSVNMGPVSLSLPGGATGSNPAGPLAYNPRCLKRDLTTKINQRFANGTAILSNILVPKDVDAFQMQMQGIPGTGNIGIHGGGHYSMGGDPGRDFFVSPSDPAFYLHHSMIDRVWWIWQLLSTKERTQGPKAVAGTRTFLNDPPSPNTTIDDIINMDFLGAPSLPIKDLLSTTAGPFCYIYL
;
A
#
# COMPACT_ATOMS: atom_id res chain seq x y z
N MET A 1 67.99 -33.03 25.39
CA MET A 1 66.53 -32.84 25.28
C MET A 1 66.12 -31.66 26.16
N ARG A 2 65.87 -30.49 25.57
CA ARG A 2 65.16 -29.37 26.21
C ARG A 2 64.28 -28.75 25.12
N SER A 3 62.97 -28.95 25.23
CA SER A 3 61.97 -28.43 24.31
C SER A 3 61.58 -27.02 24.73
N VAL A 4 61.72 -26.05 23.83
CA VAL A 4 61.18 -24.69 23.99
C VAL A 4 59.80 -24.66 23.33
N SER A 5 58.76 -24.41 24.12
CA SER A 5 57.40 -24.21 23.60
C SER A 5 57.19 -22.73 23.30
N LEU A 6 56.91 -22.40 22.04
CA LEU A 6 56.57 -21.06 21.58
C LEU A 6 55.06 -20.86 21.74
N ILE A 7 54.65 -19.99 22.66
CA ILE A 7 53.25 -19.55 22.80
C ILE A 7 53.01 -18.45 21.76
N VAL A 8 52.17 -18.73 20.76
CA VAL A 8 51.69 -17.74 19.81
C VAL A 8 50.45 -17.06 20.40
N LEU A 9 50.59 -15.80 20.79
CA LEU A 9 49.49 -14.94 21.21
C LEU A 9 48.73 -14.47 19.95
N ILE A 10 47.53 -14.99 19.72
CA ILE A 10 46.64 -14.49 18.66
C ILE A 10 45.94 -13.24 19.21
N LEU A 11 46.39 -12.06 18.78
CA LEU A 11 45.62 -10.82 18.95
C LEU A 11 44.37 -10.91 18.07
N GLN A 12 43.19 -11.05 18.67
CA GLN A 12 41.93 -10.72 18.01
C GLN A 12 41.87 -9.20 17.85
N ALA A 13 42.17 -8.72 16.64
CA ALA A 13 41.83 -7.35 16.26
C ALA A 13 40.31 -7.25 16.18
N ALA A 14 39.70 -6.50 17.10
CA ALA A 14 38.32 -6.08 16.98
C ALA A 14 38.18 -5.22 15.72
N VAL A 15 37.51 -5.74 14.69
CA VAL A 15 37.11 -4.94 13.54
C VAL A 15 36.07 -3.94 14.05
N PRO A 16 36.29 -2.62 13.93
CA PRO A 16 35.24 -1.66 14.24
C PRO A 16 34.08 -1.92 13.29
N ILE A 17 32.94 -2.32 13.85
CA ILE A 17 31.66 -2.29 13.15
C ILE A 17 31.43 -0.81 12.85
N PHE A 18 31.67 -0.39 11.61
CA PHE A 18 31.21 0.91 11.15
C PHE A 18 29.69 0.86 11.24
N ALA A 19 29.13 1.55 12.24
CA ALA A 19 27.72 1.86 12.25
C ALA A 19 27.39 2.52 10.90
N ALA A 20 26.34 2.04 10.25
CA ALA A 20 25.83 2.71 9.07
C ALA A 20 25.63 4.20 9.40
N PRO A 21 26.06 5.14 8.53
CA PRO A 21 25.85 6.55 8.78
C PRO A 21 24.37 6.80 9.09
N ALA A 22 24.10 7.58 10.14
CA ALA A 22 22.73 7.95 10.47
C ALA A 22 22.06 8.53 9.22
N PRO A 23 20.85 8.08 8.86
CA PRO A 23 20.18 8.58 7.68
C PRO A 23 20.04 10.10 7.78
N ALA A 24 20.34 10.82 6.69
CA ALA A 24 20.24 12.27 6.68
C ALA A 24 18.81 12.73 7.02
N ASP A 25 18.69 13.72 7.90
CA ASP A 25 17.39 14.29 8.33
C ASP A 25 16.77 15.24 7.30
N THR A 26 17.51 15.59 6.24
CA THR A 26 17.08 16.50 5.18
C THR A 26 16.59 15.74 3.96
N VAL A 27 15.53 16.23 3.31
CA VAL A 27 14.98 15.60 2.11
C VAL A 27 15.90 15.85 0.92
N ALA A 28 16.36 14.79 0.25
CA ALA A 28 17.13 14.91 -0.99
C ALA A 28 16.32 15.63 -2.09
N SER A 29 16.99 16.55 -2.78
CA SER A 29 16.37 17.45 -3.77
C SER A 29 16.27 16.87 -5.18
N ASN A 30 17.09 15.86 -5.52
CA ASN A 30 17.01 15.19 -6.81
C ASN A 30 16.43 13.76 -6.68
N PRO A 31 15.76 13.22 -7.71
CA PRO A 31 15.07 11.93 -7.61
C PRO A 31 15.96 10.71 -7.37
N GLU A 32 17.17 10.65 -7.92
CA GLU A 32 18.06 9.49 -7.78
C GLU A 32 18.63 9.39 -6.36
N ASP A 33 19.10 10.52 -5.82
CA ASP A 33 19.59 10.58 -4.45
C ASP A 33 18.45 10.39 -3.45
N ALA A 34 17.23 10.83 -3.80
CA ALA A 34 16.05 10.54 -3.00
C ALA A 34 15.77 9.03 -2.87
N LEU A 35 15.97 8.26 -3.94
CA LEU A 35 15.83 6.80 -3.88
C LEU A 35 16.94 6.14 -3.06
N LYS A 36 18.19 6.61 -3.17
CA LYS A 36 19.29 6.11 -2.32
C LYS A 36 19.03 6.37 -0.84
N GLN A 37 18.58 7.58 -0.50
CA GLN A 37 18.23 7.93 0.88
C GLN A 37 17.02 7.12 1.38
N LEU A 38 16.02 6.88 0.53
CA LEU A 38 14.88 6.03 0.87
C LEU A 38 15.32 4.58 1.15
N GLN A 39 16.28 4.06 0.39
CA GLN A 39 16.85 2.74 0.67
C GLN A 39 17.60 2.72 2.00
N ALA A 40 18.44 3.72 2.29
CA ALA A 40 19.15 3.80 3.56
C ALA A 40 18.20 3.86 4.78
N LEU A 41 17.08 4.59 4.66
CA LEU A 41 16.03 4.63 5.67
C LEU A 41 15.34 3.27 5.84
N ALA A 42 15.07 2.56 4.74
CA ALA A 42 14.47 1.23 4.77
C ALA A 42 15.41 0.19 5.40
N ASP A 43 16.71 0.25 5.11
CA ASP A 43 17.71 -0.64 5.70
C ASP A 43 17.82 -0.40 7.21
N ALA A 44 17.88 0.86 7.65
CA ALA A 44 17.91 1.21 9.07
C ALA A 44 16.63 0.76 9.80
N ALA A 45 15.47 0.93 9.18
CA ALA A 45 14.19 0.44 9.69
C ALA A 45 14.18 -1.10 9.81
N SER A 46 14.70 -1.82 8.80
CA SER A 46 14.80 -3.28 8.84
C SER A 46 15.68 -3.76 10.00
N GLU A 47 16.83 -3.12 10.21
CA GLU A 47 17.71 -3.47 11.33
C GLU A 47 17.06 -3.17 12.69
N GLN A 48 16.37 -2.03 12.84
CA GLN A 48 15.63 -1.72 14.06
C GLN A 48 14.53 -2.77 14.34
N ALA A 49 13.76 -3.16 13.32
CA ALA A 49 12.72 -4.19 13.47
C ALA A 49 13.29 -5.55 13.91
N LYS A 50 14.44 -5.96 13.36
CA LYS A 50 15.14 -7.19 13.76
C LYS A 50 15.65 -7.11 15.19
N GLN A 51 16.15 -5.95 15.62
CA GLN A 51 16.57 -5.72 17.01
C GLN A 51 15.37 -5.79 17.98
N ASP A 52 14.23 -5.20 17.61
CA ASP A 52 13.00 -5.24 18.39
C ASP A 52 12.47 -6.69 18.57
N VAL A 53 12.56 -7.50 17.52
CA VAL A 53 12.24 -8.95 17.57
C VAL A 53 13.22 -9.71 18.46
N SER A 54 14.53 -9.42 18.35
CA SER A 54 15.58 -10.16 19.07
C SER A 54 15.65 -9.82 20.56
N SER A 55 15.31 -8.59 20.93
CA SER A 55 15.40 -8.08 22.31
C SER A 55 14.22 -8.50 23.20
N ASN A 56 13.28 -9.30 22.68
CA ASN A 56 12.01 -9.65 23.33
C ASN A 56 11.15 -8.45 23.76
N THR A 57 11.46 -7.22 23.32
CA THR A 57 10.64 -6.03 23.60
C THR A 57 9.27 -6.11 22.92
N VAL A 58 9.18 -6.86 21.82
CA VAL A 58 7.93 -7.10 21.07
C VAL A 58 7.27 -8.44 21.43
N ALA A 59 8.03 -9.38 22.00
CA ALA A 59 7.56 -10.74 22.30
C ALA A 59 6.45 -10.83 23.38
N ALA A 60 6.13 -9.72 24.06
CA ALA A 60 5.16 -9.70 25.14
C ALA A 60 3.67 -9.64 24.71
N ARG A 61 3.31 -9.74 23.41
CA ARG A 61 1.91 -9.58 22.95
C ARG A 61 1.39 -10.52 21.84
N ALA A 62 1.99 -11.67 21.54
CA ALA A 62 1.41 -12.57 20.54
C ALA A 62 1.40 -14.05 20.94
N ALA A 63 0.22 -14.67 20.83
CA ALA A 63 -0.07 -16.08 21.12
C ALA A 63 0.66 -17.10 20.21
N ASN A 64 1.48 -16.65 19.23
CA ASN A 64 2.27 -17.50 18.32
C ASN A 64 3.67 -16.93 17.95
N GLY A 65 4.18 -15.91 18.66
CA GLY A 65 5.55 -15.38 18.61
C GLY A 65 6.16 -15.03 17.23
N CYS A 66 6.37 -13.73 16.95
CA CYS A 66 7.27 -13.31 15.87
C CYS A 66 8.73 -13.49 16.30
N THR A 67 9.52 -14.18 15.49
CA THR A 67 10.95 -14.48 15.73
C THR A 67 11.76 -14.17 14.47
N LEU A 68 13.08 -14.04 14.60
CA LEU A 68 13.93 -13.89 13.42
C LEU A 68 13.82 -15.09 12.45
N SER A 69 13.48 -16.28 12.94
CA SER A 69 13.38 -17.50 12.13
C SER A 69 12.11 -17.58 11.29
N ASN A 70 11.01 -16.92 11.70
CA ASN A 70 9.76 -16.89 10.94
C ASN A 70 9.46 -15.52 10.31
N LEU A 71 10.33 -14.52 10.53
CA LEU A 71 10.22 -13.18 9.98
C LEU A 71 10.18 -13.20 8.44
N GLN A 72 9.08 -12.73 7.88
CA GLN A 72 8.87 -12.64 6.45
C GLN A 72 9.41 -11.32 5.87
N VAL A 73 9.76 -11.31 4.59
CA VAL A 73 10.26 -10.10 3.92
C VAL A 73 9.37 -9.75 2.73
N ARG A 74 8.78 -8.56 2.73
CA ARG A 74 8.10 -7.95 1.59
C ARG A 74 9.11 -7.20 0.73
N ARG A 75 9.11 -7.44 -0.58
CA ARG A 75 10.12 -6.93 -1.53
C ARG A 75 9.49 -6.12 -2.66
N GLU A 76 10.30 -5.25 -3.26
CA GLU A 76 9.90 -4.45 -4.42
C GLU A 76 9.63 -5.36 -5.63
N TRP A 77 8.56 -5.11 -6.39
CA TRP A 77 8.14 -5.96 -7.50
C TRP A 77 9.22 -6.19 -8.55
N GLY A 78 9.92 -5.13 -8.97
CA GLY A 78 11.03 -5.18 -9.92
C GLY A 78 12.18 -6.11 -9.50
N THR A 79 12.43 -6.27 -8.20
CA THR A 79 13.46 -7.19 -7.67
C THR A 79 13.08 -8.67 -7.72
N LEU A 80 11.79 -8.99 -7.91
CA LEU A 80 11.34 -10.37 -8.02
C LEU A 80 11.74 -10.99 -9.36
N SER A 81 12.13 -12.26 -9.34
CA SER A 81 12.32 -13.06 -10.54
C SER A 81 10.99 -13.26 -11.30
N ALA A 82 11.08 -13.60 -12.59
CA ALA A 82 9.89 -13.86 -13.40
C ALA A 82 9.01 -15.00 -12.83
N SER A 83 9.61 -16.04 -12.23
CA SER A 83 8.87 -17.14 -11.61
C SER A 83 8.14 -16.70 -10.33
N GLU A 84 8.77 -15.85 -9.51
CA GLU A 84 8.13 -15.27 -8.32
C GLU A 84 6.96 -14.37 -8.70
N LYS A 85 7.14 -13.50 -9.72
CA LYS A 85 6.06 -12.64 -10.26
C LYS A 85 4.89 -13.49 -10.74
N LYS A 86 5.15 -14.53 -11.55
CA LYS A 86 4.12 -15.45 -12.05
C LYS A 86 3.44 -16.21 -10.92
N SER A 87 4.16 -16.61 -9.88
CA SER A 87 3.59 -17.27 -8.70
C SER A 87 2.58 -16.39 -7.99
N TYR A 88 2.90 -15.10 -7.76
CA TYR A 88 1.96 -14.12 -7.21
C TYR A 88 0.75 -13.92 -8.13
N ILE A 89 0.97 -13.65 -9.42
CA ILE A 89 -0.10 -13.45 -10.42
C ILE A 89 -1.05 -14.65 -10.45
N ASN A 90 -0.53 -15.88 -10.45
CA ASN A 90 -1.34 -17.09 -10.44
C ASN A 90 -2.18 -17.21 -9.16
N ALA A 91 -1.65 -16.82 -8.00
CA ALA A 91 -2.40 -16.80 -6.77
C ALA A 91 -3.55 -15.77 -6.81
N VAL A 92 -3.32 -14.58 -7.37
CA VAL A 92 -4.40 -13.58 -7.57
C VAL A 92 -5.49 -14.12 -8.48
N LYS A 93 -5.11 -14.72 -9.61
CA LYS A 93 -6.07 -15.34 -10.55
C LYS A 93 -6.83 -16.51 -9.92
N CYS A 94 -6.17 -17.27 -9.04
CA CYS A 94 -6.82 -18.30 -8.24
C CYS A 94 -7.86 -17.69 -7.28
N LEU A 95 -7.57 -16.55 -6.65
CA LEU A 95 -8.53 -15.87 -5.79
C LEU A 95 -9.75 -15.40 -6.60
N MET A 96 -9.52 -14.91 -7.83
CA MET A 96 -10.59 -14.54 -8.77
C MET A 96 -11.40 -15.75 -9.31
N SER A 97 -10.92 -16.98 -9.17
CA SER A 97 -11.64 -18.19 -9.58
C SER A 97 -12.40 -18.88 -8.46
N LYS A 98 -12.09 -18.57 -7.19
CA LYS A 98 -12.79 -19.14 -6.03
C LYS A 98 -14.12 -18.44 -5.79
N PRO A 99 -15.15 -19.15 -5.31
CA PRO A 99 -16.45 -18.56 -5.01
C PRO A 99 -16.34 -17.53 -3.88
N GLY A 100 -17.06 -16.43 -4.01
CA GLY A 100 -17.13 -15.41 -2.96
C GLY A 100 -17.74 -15.95 -1.66
N LYS A 101 -17.41 -15.34 -0.52
CA LYS A 101 -17.95 -15.71 0.81
C LYS A 101 -19.00 -14.72 1.32
N THR A 102 -19.04 -13.50 0.79
CA THR A 102 -20.03 -12.49 1.17
C THR A 102 -21.43 -12.95 0.76
N PRO A 103 -22.42 -12.93 1.66
CA PRO A 103 -23.79 -13.26 1.31
C PRO A 103 -24.30 -12.41 0.15
N THR A 104 -24.93 -13.04 -0.86
CA THR A 104 -25.46 -12.33 -2.04
C THR A 104 -26.47 -11.23 -1.67
N SER A 105 -27.19 -11.38 -0.55
CA SER A 105 -28.10 -10.35 -0.04
C SER A 105 -27.40 -9.09 0.47
N MET A 106 -26.11 -9.18 0.86
CA MET A 106 -25.30 -8.05 1.31
C MET A 106 -24.61 -7.36 0.13
N ALA A 107 -24.00 -8.15 -0.77
CA ALA A 107 -23.27 -7.63 -1.92
C ALA A 107 -23.54 -8.49 -3.17
N PRO A 108 -24.62 -8.22 -3.92
CA PRO A 108 -25.00 -9.02 -5.10
C PRO A 108 -23.94 -9.09 -6.20
N GLY A 109 -23.05 -8.09 -6.25
CA GLY A 109 -21.95 -7.99 -7.21
C GLY A 109 -20.74 -8.85 -6.89
N VAL A 110 -20.64 -9.43 -5.69
CA VAL A 110 -19.57 -10.39 -5.36
C VAL A 110 -19.76 -11.67 -6.18
N LYS A 111 -18.79 -12.02 -7.02
CA LYS A 111 -18.77 -13.26 -7.80
C LYS A 111 -17.62 -14.19 -7.43
N ASN A 112 -16.54 -13.64 -6.89
CA ASN A 112 -15.38 -14.42 -6.49
C ASN A 112 -14.75 -13.92 -5.19
N ARG A 113 -13.74 -14.65 -4.68
CA ARG A 113 -13.04 -14.28 -3.44
C ARG A 113 -12.30 -12.96 -3.51
N PHE A 114 -11.86 -12.54 -4.70
CA PHE A 114 -11.24 -11.24 -4.88
C PHE A 114 -12.26 -10.10 -4.71
N ASP A 115 -13.49 -10.29 -5.22
CA ASP A 115 -14.59 -9.33 -5.04
C ASP A 115 -14.99 -9.15 -3.57
N ASP A 116 -14.80 -10.15 -2.70
CA ASP A 116 -15.09 -9.97 -1.27
C ASP A 116 -14.22 -8.86 -0.64
N PHE A 117 -12.96 -8.75 -1.05
CA PHE A 117 -12.08 -7.66 -0.61
C PHE A 117 -12.56 -6.31 -1.15
N VAL A 118 -13.01 -6.29 -2.42
CA VAL A 118 -13.57 -5.09 -3.03
C VAL A 118 -14.84 -4.63 -2.29
N ALA A 119 -15.74 -5.56 -1.96
CA ALA A 119 -17.00 -5.25 -1.28
C ALA A 119 -16.77 -4.61 0.10
N VAL A 120 -15.85 -5.17 0.90
CA VAL A 120 -15.53 -4.61 2.23
C VAL A 120 -14.95 -3.21 2.12
N HIS A 121 -14.05 -2.98 1.17
CA HIS A 121 -13.52 -1.64 0.94
C HIS A 121 -14.60 -0.63 0.51
N ILE A 122 -15.47 -1.01 -0.44
CA ILE A 122 -16.61 -0.17 -0.84
C ILE A 122 -17.48 0.16 0.37
N ASN A 123 -17.81 -0.83 1.19
CA ASN A 123 -18.71 -0.68 2.34
C ASN A 123 -18.14 0.24 3.43
N GLN A 124 -16.83 0.17 3.67
CA GLN A 124 -16.19 0.90 4.77
C GLN A 124 -15.45 2.17 4.35
N THR A 125 -15.45 2.54 3.06
CA THR A 125 -14.63 3.65 2.52
C THR A 125 -14.70 4.94 3.34
N MET A 126 -15.87 5.30 3.86
CA MET A 126 -16.10 6.53 4.63
C MET A 126 -15.64 6.46 6.11
N GLU A 127 -15.19 5.30 6.58
CA GLU A 127 -14.71 5.05 7.94
C GLU A 127 -13.22 4.67 7.97
N ILE A 128 -12.60 4.48 6.79
CA ILE A 128 -11.22 3.97 6.65
C ILE A 128 -10.29 4.94 5.91
N HIS A 129 -10.76 6.11 5.49
CA HIS A 129 -9.94 7.13 4.84
C HIS A 129 -10.17 8.49 5.49
N TYR A 130 -9.11 9.27 5.63
CA TYR A 130 -9.09 10.49 6.43
C TYR A 130 -9.65 10.27 7.85
N THR A 131 -9.39 9.08 8.39
CA THR A 131 -9.77 8.62 9.73
C THR A 131 -8.52 8.19 10.49
N GLY A 132 -8.63 8.01 11.80
CA GLY A 132 -7.53 7.49 12.62
C GLY A 132 -7.26 5.99 12.44
N SER A 133 -8.10 5.27 11.70
CA SER A 133 -7.93 3.86 11.36
C SER A 133 -7.28 3.65 9.99
N PHE A 134 -7.10 4.69 9.17
CA PHE A 134 -6.66 4.56 7.77
C PHE A 134 -5.45 3.65 7.59
N LEU A 135 -4.36 3.93 8.30
CA LEU A 135 -3.10 3.18 8.16
C LEU A 135 -3.20 1.74 8.69
N SER A 136 -3.77 1.55 9.87
CA SER A 136 -3.89 0.23 10.52
C SER A 136 -4.90 -0.67 9.80
N TRP A 137 -6.00 -0.11 9.30
CA TRP A 137 -6.98 -0.82 8.50
C TRP A 137 -6.38 -1.32 7.19
N HIS A 138 -5.69 -0.47 6.44
CA HIS A 138 -5.08 -0.86 5.16
C HIS A 138 -3.92 -1.85 5.33
N ARG A 139 -3.14 -1.73 6.42
CA ARG A 139 -2.16 -2.75 6.81
C ARG A 139 -2.83 -4.11 7.02
N TYR A 140 -3.89 -4.16 7.81
CA TYR A 140 -4.59 -5.40 8.11
C TYR A 140 -5.30 -5.99 6.87
N PHE A 141 -5.93 -5.15 6.06
CA PHE A 141 -6.56 -5.52 4.80
C PHE A 141 -5.57 -6.16 3.82
N THR A 142 -4.40 -5.52 3.64
CA THR A 142 -3.34 -6.02 2.75
C THR A 142 -2.73 -7.32 3.28
N TRP A 143 -2.56 -7.45 4.60
CA TRP A 143 -2.10 -8.71 5.21
C TRP A 143 -3.12 -9.83 5.07
N LEU A 144 -4.43 -9.56 5.24
CA LEU A 144 -5.48 -10.56 5.02
C LEU A 144 -5.53 -11.01 3.57
N TYR A 145 -5.33 -10.10 2.63
CA TYR A 145 -5.21 -10.44 1.21
C TYR A 145 -4.03 -11.39 0.96
N GLU A 146 -2.84 -11.05 1.48
CA GLU A 146 -1.67 -11.94 1.45
C GLU A 146 -1.97 -13.31 2.05
N LYS A 147 -2.66 -13.37 3.19
CA LYS A 147 -3.06 -14.64 3.83
C LYS A 147 -4.05 -15.42 2.99
N ALA A 148 -5.00 -14.78 2.31
CA ALA A 148 -5.90 -15.45 1.39
C ALA A 148 -5.14 -16.06 0.21
N LEU A 149 -4.16 -15.34 -0.36
CA LEU A 149 -3.27 -15.89 -1.39
C LEU A 149 -2.50 -17.12 -0.89
N GLN A 150 -1.96 -17.05 0.32
CA GLN A 150 -1.14 -18.12 0.90
C GLN A 150 -1.96 -19.36 1.28
N THR A 151 -3.10 -19.15 1.95
CA THR A 151 -3.89 -20.23 2.57
C THR A 151 -4.93 -20.81 1.64
N GLU A 152 -5.54 -20.00 0.77
CA GLU A 152 -6.57 -20.47 -0.16
C GLU A 152 -5.97 -20.86 -1.52
N CYS A 153 -4.89 -20.20 -1.95
CA CYS A 153 -4.28 -20.35 -3.28
C CYS A 153 -2.85 -20.90 -3.28
N GLY A 154 -2.32 -21.28 -2.10
CA GLY A 154 -1.03 -21.95 -1.99
C GLY A 154 0.19 -21.08 -2.31
N TYR A 155 0.03 -19.75 -2.38
CA TYR A 155 1.14 -18.83 -2.59
C TYR A 155 2.18 -18.98 -1.47
N LYS A 156 3.46 -19.05 -1.83
CA LYS A 156 4.56 -19.23 -0.88
C LYS A 156 5.39 -17.99 -0.64
N GLY A 157 5.20 -16.95 -1.46
CA GLY A 157 5.85 -15.67 -1.28
C GLY A 157 5.09 -14.76 -0.32
N THR A 158 5.54 -13.52 -0.28
CA THR A 158 4.94 -12.42 0.49
C THR A 158 4.32 -11.38 -0.43
N GLN A 159 3.53 -10.46 0.12
CA GLN A 159 2.96 -9.34 -0.62
C GLN A 159 4.06 -8.41 -1.15
N PRO A 160 4.25 -8.28 -2.48
CA PRO A 160 5.20 -7.33 -3.03
C PRO A 160 4.68 -5.90 -2.94
N TYR A 161 5.58 -4.92 -3.08
CA TYR A 161 5.23 -3.51 -3.11
C TYR A 161 5.63 -2.82 -4.42
N TRP A 162 4.92 -1.74 -4.75
CA TRP A 162 5.22 -0.85 -5.86
C TRP A 162 5.97 0.38 -5.36
N ASN A 163 7.27 0.48 -5.66
CA ASN A 163 8.01 1.70 -5.39
C ASN A 163 7.72 2.77 -6.47
N TRP A 164 6.85 3.73 -6.14
CA TRP A 164 6.45 4.81 -7.05
C TRP A 164 7.61 5.69 -7.51
N GLY A 165 8.69 5.77 -6.72
CA GLY A 165 9.86 6.57 -7.08
C GLY A 165 10.58 6.01 -8.31
N PHE A 166 10.61 4.70 -8.50
CA PHE A 166 11.17 4.09 -9.71
C PHE A 166 10.30 4.39 -10.94
N SER A 167 8.98 4.22 -10.85
CA SER A 167 8.09 4.55 -11.98
C SER A 167 8.00 6.04 -12.26
N ALA A 168 8.20 6.92 -11.26
CA ALA A 168 8.33 8.35 -11.49
C ALA A 168 9.58 8.70 -12.31
N LEU A 169 10.68 7.96 -12.11
CA LEU A 169 11.92 8.12 -12.86
C LEU A 169 11.82 7.56 -14.28
N THR A 170 11.34 6.33 -14.43
CA THR A 170 11.40 5.61 -15.70
C THR A 170 10.15 5.77 -16.56
N GLY A 171 9.03 6.18 -15.97
CA GLY A 171 7.69 6.13 -16.56
C GLY A 171 6.90 4.91 -16.10
N LEU A 172 5.57 5.05 -16.05
CA LEU A 172 4.66 3.95 -15.70
C LEU A 172 4.66 2.86 -16.77
N GLU A 173 4.62 3.23 -18.04
CA GLU A 173 4.55 2.29 -19.16
C GLU A 173 5.81 1.42 -19.30
N SER A 174 6.95 1.85 -18.73
CA SER A 174 8.20 1.08 -18.65
C SER A 174 8.36 0.33 -17.32
N SER A 175 7.48 0.57 -16.35
CA SER A 175 7.53 -0.08 -15.04
C SER A 175 7.24 -1.58 -15.17
N PRO A 176 7.97 -2.45 -14.46
CA PRO A 176 7.69 -3.89 -14.45
C PRO A 176 6.29 -4.25 -13.91
N ILE A 177 5.58 -3.28 -13.32
CA ILE A 177 4.20 -3.45 -12.84
C ILE A 177 3.20 -3.21 -13.96
N PHE A 178 3.50 -2.31 -14.91
CA PHE A 178 2.55 -1.83 -15.92
C PHE A 178 3.05 -1.93 -17.37
N ASP A 179 4.15 -2.64 -17.62
CA ASP A 179 4.71 -2.87 -18.96
C ASP A 179 3.83 -3.74 -19.87
N GLY A 180 2.76 -4.35 -19.33
CA GLY A 180 1.84 -5.20 -20.08
C GLY A 180 2.37 -6.59 -20.44
N SER A 181 3.55 -6.96 -19.93
CA SER A 181 4.12 -8.30 -20.05
C SER A 181 3.31 -9.35 -19.29
N ASP A 182 3.66 -10.62 -19.46
CA ASP A 182 3.09 -11.73 -18.68
C ASP A 182 3.55 -11.75 -17.20
N THR A 183 4.44 -10.82 -16.81
CA THR A 183 4.92 -10.60 -15.45
C THR A 183 4.52 -9.24 -14.88
N SER A 184 3.49 -8.61 -15.44
CA SER A 184 2.93 -7.34 -14.97
C SER A 184 1.60 -7.52 -14.25
N MET A 185 1.10 -6.47 -13.61
CA MET A 185 -0.30 -6.36 -13.21
C MET A 185 -1.17 -5.94 -14.41
N SER A 186 -0.88 -6.47 -15.60
CA SER A 186 -1.33 -5.94 -16.89
C SER A 186 -0.84 -4.52 -17.18
N GLY A 187 -1.00 -4.07 -18.43
CA GLY A 187 -0.48 -2.79 -18.88
C GLY A 187 -1.50 -1.66 -18.94
N ASN A 188 -1.30 -0.77 -19.90
CA ASN A 188 -2.19 0.35 -20.18
C ASN A 188 -3.50 -0.08 -20.85
N GLY A 189 -4.50 0.80 -20.79
CA GLY A 189 -5.73 0.69 -21.54
C GLY A 189 -5.57 1.05 -23.02
N ALA A 190 -6.55 0.67 -23.83
CA ALA A 190 -6.63 1.12 -25.21
C ALA A 190 -6.68 2.66 -25.25
N ALA A 191 -5.89 3.27 -26.13
CA ALA A 191 -5.79 4.72 -26.21
C ALA A 191 -7.13 5.35 -26.64
N ILE A 192 -7.54 6.39 -25.92
CA ILE A 192 -8.65 7.27 -26.30
C ILE A 192 -8.06 8.66 -26.54
N PRO A 193 -8.04 9.14 -27.80
CA PRO A 193 -7.42 10.43 -28.14
C PRO A 193 -8.24 11.60 -27.60
N ASN A 194 -7.58 12.74 -27.39
CA ASN A 194 -8.19 14.02 -27.05
C ASN A 194 -9.10 13.99 -25.81
N GLN A 195 -8.77 13.15 -24.82
CA GLN A 195 -9.47 13.18 -23.54
C GLN A 195 -9.21 14.52 -22.83
N PRO A 196 -10.23 15.15 -22.25
CA PRO A 196 -10.04 16.30 -21.37
C PRO A 196 -9.39 15.89 -20.03
N ASP A 197 -8.91 16.88 -19.28
CA ASP A 197 -8.35 16.69 -17.94
C ASP A 197 -9.38 16.08 -16.97
N ILE A 198 -8.86 15.41 -15.94
CA ILE A 198 -9.62 14.93 -14.78
C ILE A 198 -9.73 16.07 -13.78
N LEU A 199 -10.94 16.32 -13.29
CA LEU A 199 -11.21 17.31 -12.26
C LEU A 199 -11.64 16.60 -10.97
N ILE A 200 -10.83 16.70 -9.93
CA ILE A 200 -11.12 16.10 -8.61
C ILE A 200 -11.59 17.19 -7.64
N GLY A 201 -12.58 16.88 -6.81
CA GLY A 201 -13.05 17.79 -5.77
C GLY A 201 -13.94 18.92 -6.30
N THR A 202 -14.60 18.74 -7.44
CA THR A 202 -15.49 19.75 -8.04
C THR A 202 -16.72 20.09 -7.17
N ASN A 203 -17.09 19.21 -6.23
CA ASN A 203 -18.35 19.29 -5.48
C ASN A 203 -18.19 19.58 -3.97
N ASN A 204 -16.98 19.87 -3.48
CA ASN A 204 -16.72 20.07 -2.05
C ASN A 204 -16.46 21.53 -1.66
N GLY A 205 -16.74 22.48 -2.56
CA GLY A 205 -16.52 23.91 -2.34
C GLY A 205 -15.06 24.37 -2.39
N LEU A 206 -14.12 23.48 -2.73
CA LEU A 206 -12.71 23.81 -2.93
C LEU A 206 -12.38 23.94 -4.44
N PRO A 207 -11.31 24.65 -4.80
CA PRO A 207 -10.82 24.66 -6.18
C PRO A 207 -10.52 23.22 -6.65
N PRO A 208 -10.99 22.82 -7.85
CA PRO A 208 -10.76 21.48 -8.33
C PRO A 208 -9.28 21.23 -8.60
N ILE A 209 -8.83 20.02 -8.29
CA ILE A 209 -7.49 19.56 -8.65
C ILE A 209 -7.55 19.05 -10.08
N VAL A 210 -6.81 19.73 -10.96
CA VAL A 210 -6.70 19.38 -12.39
C VAL A 210 -5.57 18.40 -12.59
N LEU A 211 -5.89 17.22 -13.12
CA LEU A 211 -4.94 16.17 -13.48
C LEU A 211 -4.99 15.88 -14.99
N PRO A 212 -3.85 15.74 -15.66
CA PRO A 212 -3.85 15.43 -17.09
C PRO A 212 -4.43 14.02 -17.35
N PRO A 213 -5.03 13.78 -18.52
CA PRO A 213 -5.30 12.41 -18.97
C PRO A 213 -3.98 11.66 -19.19
N GLY A 214 -4.06 10.34 -19.18
CA GLY A 214 -2.93 9.47 -19.49
C GLY A 214 -2.82 9.18 -20.99
N THR A 215 -2.15 8.07 -21.29
CA THR A 215 -1.90 7.57 -22.66
C THR A 215 -2.85 6.45 -23.07
N GLY A 216 -3.83 6.10 -22.22
CA GLY A 216 -4.79 5.01 -22.38
C GLY A 216 -6.23 5.52 -22.40
N GLY A 217 -7.08 4.96 -21.52
CA GLY A 217 -8.48 5.37 -21.31
C GLY A 217 -9.48 4.21 -21.41
N GLY A 218 -9.21 3.25 -22.29
CA GLY A 218 -10.04 2.08 -22.54
C GLY A 218 -9.69 0.86 -21.70
N CYS A 219 -10.23 -0.31 -22.08
CA CYS A 219 -9.90 -1.59 -21.46
C CYS A 219 -8.40 -1.87 -21.60
N VAL A 220 -7.80 -2.48 -20.57
CA VAL A 220 -6.44 -3.01 -20.61
C VAL A 220 -6.23 -3.91 -21.84
N THR A 221 -5.10 -3.73 -22.54
CA THR A 221 -4.87 -4.38 -23.85
C THR A 221 -4.07 -5.68 -23.78
N SER A 222 -3.27 -5.87 -22.73
CA SER A 222 -2.31 -6.98 -22.57
C SER A 222 -2.07 -7.38 -21.10
N GLY A 223 -1.30 -8.44 -20.90
CA GLY A 223 -0.92 -8.98 -19.60
C GLY A 223 -1.94 -9.91 -18.94
N PRO A 224 -1.65 -10.41 -17.73
CA PRO A 224 -2.37 -11.54 -17.12
C PRO A 224 -3.83 -11.26 -16.77
N PHE A 225 -4.19 -9.99 -16.62
CA PHE A 225 -5.50 -9.52 -16.16
C PHE A 225 -6.32 -8.85 -17.27
N LYS A 226 -5.89 -8.92 -18.54
CA LYS A 226 -6.63 -8.36 -19.69
C LYS A 226 -8.11 -8.76 -19.73
N ASN A 227 -8.41 -10.02 -19.38
CA ASN A 227 -9.76 -10.58 -19.41
C ASN A 227 -10.42 -10.63 -18.02
N MET A 228 -9.87 -9.94 -17.02
CA MET A 228 -10.53 -9.86 -15.72
C MET A 228 -11.81 -9.02 -15.83
N SER A 229 -12.77 -9.30 -14.94
CA SER A 229 -13.96 -8.47 -14.80
C SER A 229 -13.93 -7.67 -13.50
N VAL A 230 -14.19 -6.37 -13.60
CA VAL A 230 -14.55 -5.52 -12.48
C VAL A 230 -16.06 -5.69 -12.29
N ASN A 231 -16.48 -6.29 -11.17
CA ASN A 231 -17.86 -6.76 -10.98
C ASN A 231 -18.78 -5.82 -10.19
N MET A 232 -18.22 -4.81 -9.51
CA MET A 232 -18.95 -3.86 -8.66
C MET A 232 -18.59 -2.41 -9.00
N GLY A 233 -19.32 -1.46 -8.40
CA GLY A 233 -19.22 -0.06 -8.74
C GLY A 233 -19.63 0.24 -10.19
N PRO A 234 -19.25 1.41 -10.73
CA PRO A 234 -18.56 2.50 -10.03
C PRO A 234 -19.42 3.10 -8.92
N VAL A 235 -18.80 3.72 -7.92
CA VAL A 235 -19.48 4.46 -6.84
C VAL A 235 -19.31 5.95 -7.05
N SER A 236 -18.06 6.38 -7.22
CA SER A 236 -17.71 7.78 -7.46
C SER A 236 -16.49 7.86 -8.39
N LEU A 237 -16.65 7.33 -9.60
CA LEU A 237 -15.59 7.27 -10.60
C LEU A 237 -15.38 8.64 -11.26
N SER A 238 -14.21 9.24 -11.07
CA SER A 238 -13.88 10.51 -11.74
C SER A 238 -13.61 10.28 -13.23
N LEU A 239 -14.35 10.97 -14.10
CA LEU A 239 -14.25 10.85 -15.55
C LEU A 239 -13.51 12.05 -16.17
N PRO A 240 -12.87 11.85 -17.35
CA PRO A 240 -12.42 12.96 -18.20
C PRO A 240 -13.50 14.03 -18.37
N GLY A 241 -13.15 15.28 -18.11
CA GLY A 241 -14.06 16.42 -18.23
C GLY A 241 -14.80 16.78 -16.95
N GLY A 242 -14.53 16.06 -15.85
CA GLY A 242 -15.01 16.40 -14.51
C GLY A 242 -16.38 15.83 -14.13
N ALA A 243 -16.97 14.99 -14.97
CA ALA A 243 -18.15 14.21 -14.59
C ALA A 243 -17.78 13.09 -13.61
N THR A 244 -18.76 12.63 -12.82
CA THR A 244 -18.61 11.49 -11.92
C THR A 244 -19.56 10.38 -12.34
N GLY A 245 -19.03 9.17 -12.55
CA GLY A 245 -19.81 7.99 -12.87
C GLY A 245 -20.18 7.19 -11.62
N SER A 246 -21.40 6.66 -11.60
CA SER A 246 -21.89 5.75 -10.56
C SER A 246 -22.78 4.66 -11.16
N ASN A 247 -22.89 3.52 -10.48
CA ASN A 247 -23.78 2.45 -10.85
C ASN A 247 -25.21 2.75 -10.37
N PRO A 248 -26.20 2.91 -11.28
CA PRO A 248 -27.57 3.20 -10.89
C PRO A 248 -28.23 2.08 -10.08
N ALA A 249 -27.74 0.83 -10.18
CA ALA A 249 -28.24 -0.29 -9.39
C ALA A 249 -27.67 -0.33 -7.96
N GLY A 250 -26.74 0.56 -7.62
CA GLY A 250 -26.10 0.66 -6.31
C GLY A 250 -24.63 0.22 -6.30
N PRO A 251 -23.87 0.60 -5.27
CA PRO A 251 -22.40 0.45 -5.24
C PRO A 251 -21.94 -1.02 -5.23
N LEU A 252 -22.69 -1.89 -4.55
CA LEU A 252 -22.40 -3.32 -4.41
C LEU A 252 -23.18 -4.21 -5.40
N ALA A 253 -23.95 -3.61 -6.31
CA ALA A 253 -24.71 -4.35 -7.32
C ALA A 253 -23.78 -4.90 -8.42
N TYR A 254 -24.19 -6.00 -9.05
CA TYR A 254 -23.43 -6.63 -10.12
C TYR A 254 -23.40 -5.76 -11.38
N ASN A 255 -22.20 -5.38 -11.81
CA ASN A 255 -21.96 -4.53 -12.98
C ASN A 255 -20.64 -4.94 -13.68
N PRO A 256 -20.60 -6.11 -14.35
CA PRO A 256 -19.38 -6.65 -14.93
C PRO A 256 -18.90 -5.82 -16.11
N ARG A 257 -17.63 -5.41 -16.06
CA ARG A 257 -16.95 -4.69 -17.15
C ARG A 257 -15.45 -4.99 -17.14
N CYS A 258 -14.74 -4.57 -18.18
CA CYS A 258 -13.29 -4.73 -18.24
C CYS A 258 -12.58 -3.80 -17.23
N LEU A 259 -11.40 -4.20 -16.75
CA LEU A 259 -10.45 -3.28 -16.13
C LEU A 259 -10.00 -2.25 -17.17
N LYS A 260 -10.10 -0.96 -16.85
CA LYS A 260 -9.58 0.14 -17.68
C LYS A 260 -8.42 0.81 -16.98
N ARG A 261 -7.40 1.20 -17.76
CA ARG A 261 -6.31 2.05 -17.30
C ARG A 261 -6.04 3.20 -18.24
N ASP A 262 -5.55 4.27 -17.67
CA ASP A 262 -5.12 5.44 -18.39
C ASP A 262 -3.84 5.93 -17.71
N LEU A 263 -2.75 5.19 -17.94
CA LEU A 263 -1.50 5.39 -17.21
C LEU A 263 -1.01 6.82 -17.41
N THR A 264 -0.78 7.54 -16.31
CA THR A 264 -0.43 8.95 -16.32
C THR A 264 0.86 9.19 -15.53
N THR A 265 2.01 8.99 -16.19
CA THR A 265 3.34 9.20 -15.60
C THR A 265 3.49 10.59 -14.94
N LYS A 266 2.87 11.63 -15.52
CA LYS A 266 2.88 12.99 -14.96
C LYS A 266 2.25 13.09 -13.57
N ILE A 267 1.20 12.32 -13.27
CA ILE A 267 0.57 12.28 -11.94
C ILE A 267 1.53 11.63 -10.94
N ASN A 268 2.14 10.50 -11.31
CA ASN A 268 3.14 9.83 -10.47
C ASN A 268 4.32 10.77 -10.18
N GLN A 269 4.86 11.45 -11.19
CA GLN A 269 5.95 12.42 -11.03
C GLN A 269 5.59 13.61 -10.14
N ARG A 270 4.33 14.08 -10.21
CA ARG A 270 3.88 15.24 -9.44
C ARG A 270 3.70 14.91 -7.95
N PHE A 271 3.16 13.74 -7.61
CA PHE A 271 2.70 13.46 -6.24
C PHE A 271 3.38 12.29 -5.55
N ALA A 272 3.96 11.34 -6.30
CA ALA A 272 4.51 10.10 -5.77
C ALA A 272 5.93 9.81 -6.27
N ASN A 273 6.77 10.85 -6.39
CA ASN A 273 8.19 10.70 -6.70
C ASN A 273 9.03 10.46 -5.43
N GLY A 274 10.33 10.15 -5.59
CA GLY A 274 11.24 9.89 -4.47
C GLY A 274 11.28 11.00 -3.41
N THR A 275 11.32 12.26 -3.83
CA THR A 275 11.32 13.44 -2.93
C THR A 275 10.01 13.55 -2.15
N ALA A 276 8.87 13.27 -2.77
CA ALA A 276 7.56 13.27 -2.10
C ALA A 276 7.47 12.16 -1.04
N ILE A 277 7.99 10.97 -1.35
CA ILE A 277 8.05 9.84 -0.41
C ILE A 277 8.92 10.20 0.81
N LEU A 278 10.13 10.72 0.58
CA LEU A 278 11.02 11.15 1.65
C LEU A 278 10.43 12.27 2.49
N SER A 279 9.80 13.26 1.85
CA SER A 279 9.11 14.34 2.54
C SER A 279 8.05 13.79 3.48
N ASN A 280 7.25 12.80 3.04
CA ASN A 280 6.25 12.17 3.89
C ASN A 280 6.86 11.39 5.07
N ILE A 281 8.12 10.95 4.99
CA ILE A 281 8.81 10.21 6.07
C ILE A 281 9.52 11.17 7.05
N LEU A 282 10.17 12.22 6.56
CA LEU A 282 11.08 13.03 7.38
C LEU A 282 10.41 14.29 7.96
N VAL A 283 9.38 14.83 7.29
CA VAL A 283 8.75 16.10 7.67
C VAL A 283 7.72 15.91 8.79
N PRO A 284 6.71 15.02 8.68
CA PRO A 284 5.68 14.87 9.71
C PRO A 284 6.23 14.43 11.07
N LYS A 285 5.78 15.10 12.14
CA LYS A 285 6.25 14.85 13.51
C LYS A 285 5.32 13.97 14.35
N ASP A 286 4.08 13.78 13.90
CA ASP A 286 3.06 12.90 14.46
C ASP A 286 2.28 12.21 13.34
N VAL A 287 1.44 11.24 13.71
CA VAL A 287 0.68 10.45 12.73
C VAL A 287 -0.40 11.25 12.02
N ASP A 288 -0.93 12.32 12.64
CA ASP A 288 -1.96 13.15 12.01
C ASP A 288 -1.39 13.90 10.80
N ALA A 289 -0.29 14.62 11.00
CA ALA A 289 0.43 15.27 9.90
C ALA A 289 0.89 14.25 8.86
N PHE A 290 1.34 13.07 9.29
CA PHE A 290 1.82 12.01 8.39
C PHE A 290 0.72 11.47 7.47
N GLN A 291 -0.42 11.09 8.05
CA GLN A 291 -1.53 10.50 7.29
C GLN A 291 -2.25 11.54 6.43
N MET A 292 -2.33 12.80 6.89
CA MET A 292 -2.94 13.89 6.12
C MET A 292 -2.07 14.28 4.93
N GLN A 293 -0.74 14.36 5.10
CA GLN A 293 0.18 14.58 3.98
C GLN A 293 0.13 13.40 2.98
N MET A 294 0.07 12.17 3.48
CA MET A 294 0.04 10.96 2.65
C MET A 294 -1.21 10.90 1.77
N GLN A 295 -2.38 11.25 2.32
CA GLN A 295 -3.67 11.23 1.63
C GLN A 295 -3.93 12.51 0.81
N GLY A 296 -3.20 13.59 1.11
CA GLY A 296 -3.39 14.90 0.51
C GLY A 296 -4.31 15.77 1.35
N ILE A 297 -3.78 16.88 1.85
CA ILE A 297 -4.53 17.82 2.69
C ILE A 297 -5.54 18.58 1.82
N PRO A 298 -6.86 18.50 2.11
CA PRO A 298 -7.88 19.21 1.34
C PRO A 298 -7.57 20.71 1.22
N GLY A 299 -7.72 21.25 0.01
CA GLY A 299 -7.50 22.67 -0.29
C GLY A 299 -6.06 23.02 -0.69
N THR A 300 -5.09 22.11 -0.55
CA THR A 300 -3.69 22.36 -0.93
C THR A 300 -3.39 22.12 -2.41
N GLY A 301 -4.31 21.50 -3.15
CA GLY A 301 -4.07 21.05 -4.52
C GLY A 301 -3.13 19.83 -4.63
N ASN A 302 -2.79 19.21 -3.49
CA ASN A 302 -1.95 18.02 -3.41
C ASN A 302 -2.78 16.83 -2.94
N ILE A 303 -2.73 15.72 -3.70
CA ILE A 303 -3.44 14.46 -3.41
C ILE A 303 -2.55 13.43 -2.69
N GLY A 304 -1.35 13.84 -2.28
CA GLY A 304 -0.40 13.00 -1.54
C GLY A 304 0.13 11.81 -2.34
N ILE A 305 1.03 11.04 -1.72
CA ILE A 305 1.59 9.82 -2.32
C ILE A 305 0.52 8.72 -2.50
N HIS A 306 -0.52 8.70 -1.65
CA HIS A 306 -1.66 7.79 -1.74
C HIS A 306 -2.51 8.10 -2.98
N GLY A 307 -3.03 9.33 -3.10
CA GLY A 307 -3.80 9.73 -4.27
C GLY A 307 -2.96 9.72 -5.54
N GLY A 308 -1.68 10.11 -5.46
CA GLY A 308 -0.73 10.05 -6.56
C GLY A 308 -0.57 8.65 -7.15
N GLY A 309 -0.44 7.63 -6.30
CA GLY A 309 -0.40 6.23 -6.74
C GLY A 309 -1.70 5.82 -7.45
N HIS A 310 -2.85 6.00 -6.81
CA HIS A 310 -4.17 5.65 -7.37
C HIS A 310 -4.45 6.35 -8.72
N TYR A 311 -4.46 7.68 -8.73
CA TYR A 311 -4.87 8.44 -9.92
C TYR A 311 -3.89 8.30 -11.09
N SER A 312 -2.65 7.88 -10.85
CA SER A 312 -1.68 7.60 -11.90
C SER A 312 -1.97 6.32 -12.68
N MET A 313 -2.74 5.37 -12.12
CA MET A 313 -3.24 4.21 -12.85
C MET A 313 -4.35 4.61 -13.84
N GLY A 314 -5.09 5.67 -13.50
CA GLY A 314 -6.20 6.18 -14.29
C GLY A 314 -7.35 5.16 -14.46
N GLY A 315 -8.19 5.38 -15.46
CA GLY A 315 -9.24 4.43 -15.84
C GLY A 315 -10.23 4.08 -14.73
N ASP A 316 -10.67 2.81 -14.72
CA ASP A 316 -11.75 2.26 -13.90
C ASP A 316 -11.32 0.87 -13.39
N PRO A 317 -11.13 0.70 -12.07
CA PRO A 317 -11.55 1.61 -11.00
C PRO A 317 -10.45 2.55 -10.47
N GLY A 318 -9.31 2.74 -11.15
CA GLY A 318 -8.18 3.51 -10.59
C GLY A 318 -8.49 4.97 -10.21
N ARG A 319 -9.58 5.55 -10.76
CA ARG A 319 -10.11 6.88 -10.40
C ARG A 319 -11.37 6.84 -9.52
N ASP A 320 -11.73 5.67 -9.01
CA ASP A 320 -12.86 5.48 -8.09
C ASP A 320 -12.35 5.18 -6.69
N PHE A 321 -12.58 6.14 -5.80
CA PHE A 321 -12.11 6.09 -4.42
C PHE A 321 -12.58 4.84 -3.65
N PHE A 322 -13.78 4.33 -3.97
CA PHE A 322 -14.41 3.22 -3.26
C PHE A 322 -14.00 1.87 -3.86
N VAL A 323 -13.85 1.82 -5.18
CA VAL A 323 -13.76 0.57 -5.96
C VAL A 323 -12.32 0.23 -6.34
N SER A 324 -11.36 1.09 -5.97
CA SER A 324 -9.94 0.96 -6.32
C SER A 324 -9.31 -0.43 -6.08
N PRO A 325 -9.69 -1.24 -5.06
CA PRO A 325 -9.15 -2.60 -4.92
C PRO A 325 -9.49 -3.55 -6.07
N SER A 326 -10.44 -3.20 -6.95
CA SER A 326 -10.72 -4.02 -8.14
C SER A 326 -9.60 -3.93 -9.18
N ASP A 327 -8.70 -2.96 -9.08
CA ASP A 327 -7.42 -2.98 -9.79
C ASP A 327 -6.40 -3.81 -8.98
N PRO A 328 -5.83 -4.90 -9.53
CA PRO A 328 -4.88 -5.75 -8.80
C PRO A 328 -3.60 -5.01 -8.36
N ALA A 329 -3.27 -3.87 -8.96
CA ALA A 329 -2.16 -3.02 -8.53
C ALA A 329 -2.40 -2.32 -7.19
N PHE A 330 -3.66 -2.24 -6.71
CA PHE A 330 -4.02 -1.69 -5.40
C PHE A 330 -3.18 -2.31 -4.27
N TYR A 331 -3.03 -3.63 -4.27
CA TYR A 331 -2.35 -4.34 -3.18
C TYR A 331 -0.84 -4.10 -3.18
N LEU A 332 -0.24 -3.83 -4.35
CA LEU A 332 1.17 -3.43 -4.45
C LEU A 332 1.35 -1.97 -4.04
N HIS A 333 0.40 -1.09 -4.39
CA HIS A 333 0.35 0.29 -3.95
C HIS A 333 0.22 0.37 -2.41
N HIS A 334 -0.74 -0.32 -1.81
CA HIS A 334 -0.94 -0.29 -0.35
C HIS A 334 0.14 -1.02 0.45
N SER A 335 0.84 -2.00 -0.15
CA SER A 335 2.06 -2.55 0.46
C SER A 335 3.19 -1.50 0.52
N MET A 336 3.26 -0.57 -0.44
CA MET A 336 4.20 0.56 -0.39
C MET A 336 3.72 1.65 0.58
N ILE A 337 2.42 1.92 0.69
CA ILE A 337 1.86 2.79 1.74
C ILE A 337 2.27 2.29 3.12
N ASP A 338 2.09 0.99 3.36
CA ASP A 338 2.50 0.34 4.61
C ASP A 338 4.02 0.41 4.83
N ARG A 339 4.83 0.21 3.77
CA ARG A 339 6.30 0.39 3.85
C ARG A 339 6.69 1.80 4.28
N VAL A 340 6.07 2.84 3.71
CA VAL A 340 6.36 4.24 4.05
C VAL A 340 5.99 4.53 5.50
N TRP A 341 4.83 4.06 5.96
CA TRP A 341 4.43 4.17 7.36
C TRP A 341 5.38 3.41 8.29
N TRP A 342 5.74 2.18 7.95
CA TRP A 342 6.70 1.36 8.69
C TRP A 342 8.06 2.06 8.86
N ILE A 343 8.63 2.63 7.79
CA ILE A 343 9.87 3.42 7.88
C ILE A 343 9.67 4.60 8.85
N TRP A 344 8.60 5.38 8.69
CA TRP A 344 8.31 6.52 9.57
C TRP A 344 8.19 6.10 11.05
N GLN A 345 7.51 4.98 11.33
CA GLN A 345 7.36 4.44 12.68
C GLN A 345 8.71 4.08 13.30
N LEU A 346 9.61 3.46 12.54
CA LEU A 346 10.89 2.96 13.05
C LEU A 346 11.97 4.02 13.23
N LEU A 347 11.76 5.24 12.72
CA LEU A 347 12.59 6.39 13.10
C LEU A 347 12.41 6.80 14.58
N SER A 348 11.27 6.45 15.21
CA SER A 348 11.05 6.66 16.64
C SER A 348 9.94 5.75 17.17
N THR A 349 10.27 4.49 17.43
CA THR A 349 9.32 3.45 17.89
C THR A 349 8.54 3.85 19.15
N LYS A 350 9.24 4.45 20.12
CA LYS A 350 8.66 4.89 21.40
C LYS A 350 7.53 5.90 21.23
N GLU A 351 7.67 6.84 20.29
CA GLU A 351 6.65 7.87 20.07
C GLU A 351 5.59 7.43 19.05
N ARG A 352 6.04 6.80 17.95
CA ARG A 352 5.27 6.60 16.71
C ARG A 352 4.60 5.23 16.62
N THR A 353 4.93 4.31 17.54
CA THR A 353 4.31 2.97 17.63
C THR A 353 3.73 2.71 19.01
N GLN A 354 4.45 3.10 20.07
CA GLN A 354 4.07 2.80 21.46
C GLN A 354 3.49 4.01 22.21
N GLY A 355 3.65 5.21 21.65
CA GLY A 355 3.37 6.47 22.31
C GLY A 355 2.09 7.15 21.83
N PRO A 356 1.80 8.35 22.35
CA PRO A 356 0.57 9.09 22.04
C PRO A 356 0.51 9.60 20.59
N LYS A 357 1.61 9.53 19.83
CA LYS A 357 1.66 9.95 18.42
C LYS A 357 1.38 8.81 17.44
N ALA A 358 0.99 7.63 17.91
CA ALA A 358 0.76 6.45 17.07
C ALA A 358 -0.62 6.43 16.41
N VAL A 359 -1.63 7.12 16.98
CA VAL A 359 -3.00 7.20 16.46
C VAL A 359 -3.53 8.63 16.63
N ALA A 360 -4.16 9.19 15.60
CA ALA A 360 -4.81 10.50 15.62
C ALA A 360 -5.93 10.59 14.58
N GLY A 361 -6.85 11.54 14.74
CA GLY A 361 -8.04 11.69 13.89
C GLY A 361 -9.28 11.04 14.50
N THR A 362 -10.39 11.05 13.77
CA THR A 362 -11.69 10.51 14.22
C THR A 362 -12.11 9.30 13.37
N ARG A 363 -13.31 8.76 13.59
CA ARG A 363 -13.79 7.50 13.01
C ARG A 363 -14.55 7.69 11.70
N THR A 364 -14.74 8.93 11.27
CA THR A 364 -15.51 9.31 10.08
C THR A 364 -14.64 10.14 9.15
N PHE A 365 -14.81 9.97 7.85
CA PHE A 365 -14.06 10.66 6.81
C PHE A 365 -14.03 12.17 7.07
N LEU A 366 -12.84 12.75 7.25
CA LEU A 366 -12.65 14.17 7.57
C LEU A 366 -13.48 14.66 8.78
N ASN A 367 -13.84 13.76 9.68
CA ASN A 367 -14.73 14.00 10.80
C ASN A 367 -16.13 14.51 10.39
N ASP A 368 -16.66 14.04 9.26
CA ASP A 368 -17.99 14.36 8.77
C ASP A 368 -18.85 13.08 8.56
N PRO A 369 -19.94 12.88 9.34
CA PRO A 369 -20.33 13.69 10.50
C PRO A 369 -19.31 13.58 11.65
N PRO A 370 -19.29 14.52 12.61
CA PRO A 370 -18.38 14.44 13.75
C PRO A 370 -18.51 13.13 14.53
N SER A 371 -17.38 12.51 14.85
CA SER A 371 -17.30 11.27 15.62
C SER A 371 -16.21 11.35 16.71
N PRO A 372 -16.20 10.42 17.69
CA PRO A 372 -15.15 10.38 18.70
C PRO A 372 -13.76 10.23 18.09
N ASN A 373 -12.75 10.71 18.81
CA ASN A 373 -11.36 10.46 18.46
C ASN A 373 -11.09 8.95 18.39
N THR A 374 -10.29 8.55 17.40
CA THR A 374 -9.81 7.18 17.30
C THR A 374 -8.83 6.91 18.42
N THR A 375 -8.95 5.75 19.06
CA THR A 375 -8.05 5.29 20.12
C THR A 375 -7.38 3.98 19.73
N ILE A 376 -6.29 3.63 20.41
CA ILE A 376 -5.60 2.35 20.20
C ILE A 376 -6.48 1.12 20.56
N ASP A 377 -7.57 1.32 21.29
CA ASP A 377 -8.52 0.26 21.67
C ASP A 377 -9.70 0.15 20.70
N ASP A 378 -9.84 1.07 19.75
CA ASP A 378 -10.88 0.96 18.73
C ASP A 378 -10.66 -0.28 17.87
N ILE A 379 -11.77 -0.96 17.59
CA ILE A 379 -11.78 -2.27 16.92
C ILE A 379 -11.88 -2.09 15.41
N ILE A 380 -10.90 -2.63 14.69
CA ILE A 380 -10.97 -2.83 13.26
C ILE A 380 -11.65 -4.17 12.98
N ASN A 381 -12.67 -4.15 12.14
CA ASN A 381 -13.34 -5.33 11.61
C ASN A 381 -13.18 -5.34 10.08
N MET A 382 -13.37 -6.52 9.48
CA MET A 382 -13.18 -6.74 8.04
C MET A 382 -14.45 -7.33 7.42
N ASP A 383 -15.61 -6.95 7.98
CA ASP A 383 -16.95 -7.40 7.60
C ASP A 383 -16.97 -8.89 7.15
N PHE A 384 -17.20 -9.08 5.86
CA PHE A 384 -17.50 -10.36 5.23
C PHE A 384 -16.26 -11.19 4.91
N LEU A 385 -15.06 -10.70 5.22
CA LEU A 385 -13.83 -11.47 5.02
C LEU A 385 -13.67 -12.61 6.04
N GLY A 386 -14.47 -12.62 7.11
CA GLY A 386 -14.43 -13.67 8.14
C GLY A 386 -13.13 -13.67 8.94
N ALA A 387 -12.47 -12.52 9.02
CA ALA A 387 -11.25 -12.32 9.79
C ALA A 387 -11.57 -11.84 11.23
N PRO A 388 -10.72 -12.17 12.23
CA PRO A 388 -10.89 -11.66 13.59
C PRO A 388 -10.94 -10.13 13.64
N SER A 389 -11.87 -9.58 14.42
CA SER A 389 -11.84 -8.16 14.77
C SER A 389 -10.72 -7.90 15.77
N LEU A 390 -9.87 -6.91 15.51
CA LEU A 390 -8.67 -6.63 16.30
C LEU A 390 -8.62 -5.15 16.70
N PRO A 391 -8.18 -4.84 17.95
CA PRO A 391 -7.95 -3.45 18.34
C PRO A 391 -6.75 -2.87 17.58
N ILE A 392 -6.78 -1.56 17.32
CA ILE A 392 -5.70 -0.86 16.59
C ILE A 392 -4.32 -1.14 17.21
N LYS A 393 -4.20 -1.24 18.53
CA LYS A 393 -2.93 -1.54 19.23
C LYS A 393 -2.24 -2.82 18.77
N ASP A 394 -3.00 -3.80 18.30
CA ASP A 394 -2.46 -5.09 17.81
C ASP A 394 -2.04 -5.00 16.34
N LEU A 395 -2.31 -3.87 15.67
CA LEU A 395 -2.06 -3.63 14.26
C LEU A 395 -0.97 -2.56 14.02
N LEU A 396 -0.45 -1.93 15.08
CA LEU A 396 0.55 -0.85 14.98
C LEU A 396 1.96 -1.33 14.62
N SER A 397 2.33 -2.58 14.88
CA SER A 397 3.68 -3.10 14.62
C SER A 397 3.65 -4.28 13.66
N THR A 398 4.50 -4.28 12.64
CA THR A 398 4.62 -5.38 11.66
C THR A 398 5.27 -6.64 12.22
N THR A 399 5.75 -6.60 13.47
CA THR A 399 6.38 -7.72 14.19
C THR A 399 5.62 -8.11 15.48
N ALA A 400 4.40 -7.60 15.66
CA ALA A 400 3.52 -7.92 16.79
C ALA A 400 2.12 -8.33 16.31
N GLY A 401 1.28 -8.78 17.24
CA GLY A 401 -0.10 -9.18 16.95
C GLY A 401 -0.14 -10.30 15.89
N PRO A 402 -0.92 -10.16 14.81
CA PRO A 402 -0.95 -11.15 13.73
C PRO A 402 0.25 -11.05 12.76
N PHE A 403 1.10 -10.03 12.90
CA PHE A 403 2.13 -9.70 11.92
C PHE A 403 3.51 -10.24 12.33
N CYS A 404 4.26 -10.65 11.31
CA CYS A 404 5.68 -10.97 11.45
C CYS A 404 6.39 -10.77 10.11
N TYR A 405 6.55 -9.51 9.71
CA TYR A 405 7.23 -9.15 8.47
C TYR A 405 7.99 -7.82 8.55
N ILE A 406 8.95 -7.67 7.65
CA ILE A 406 9.70 -6.43 7.38
C ILE A 406 9.68 -6.12 5.88
N TYR A 407 10.22 -4.97 5.50
CA TYR A 407 10.44 -4.56 4.12
C TYR A 407 11.93 -4.52 3.79
N LEU A 408 12.27 -4.92 2.56
CA LEU A 408 13.57 -4.67 1.93
C LEU A 408 13.41 -3.89 0.63
#